data_AF-A0AAU3NYB9-F1
#
_entry.id   AF-A0AAU3NYB9-F1
#
_cell.length_a   1.000
_cell.length_b   1.000
_cell.length_c   1.000
_cell.angle_alpha   90.00
_cell.angle_beta   90.00
_cell.angle_gamma   90.00
#
_symmetry.space_group_name_H-M   'P 1'
#
loop_
_entity.id
_entity.type
_entity.pdbx_description
1 polymer ?
#
loop_
_entity_poly.entity_id
_entity_poly.type
_entity_poly.pdbx_seq_one_letter_code
_entity_poly.pdbx_strand_id
1 'polypeptide(L)'
;MRGRGALVSVLAAVGALLVALGAAPTATAQGDDLTPSFTWSSSGPLIAPQPDATHPVVSVKDPSVVRYKGKWHVFATTADTSGGWSLVQTTFADWSQAGAARQTPLDTTAIGKGYRAAPQAFYFAPKKKWYLVYQTGLPSYSTTTDIDDPMSWSAPKNFQDSMPQIIKDNIGNGYWVDFWTVCDEEKCYLFSSDDNGHLYRSETTVKEFPNGFGNTKIVLQDDRFDLFEASNVYKIKGTADQYLLLVEAIGSDGRRYFRSWTSHGLDGQWTPLADTEANPFARSTNVSFPGGAWTKDISHGEMVRDGVDQTMEIDPCRLRFLYQGLDPSASGDYSQLPYRLGMLTQTNSSC
;
A
#
# COMPACT_ATOMS: atom_id res chain seq x y z
N MET A 1 81.36 -25.57 64.50
CA MET A 1 80.72 -26.82 64.05
C MET A 1 79.84 -26.52 62.85
N ARG A 2 79.80 -27.47 61.92
CA ARG A 2 79.20 -27.41 60.57
C ARG A 2 77.70 -27.08 60.54
N GLY A 3 77.24 -26.50 59.43
CA GLY A 3 75.84 -26.63 58.98
C GLY A 3 75.44 -25.66 57.87
N ARG A 4 75.48 -26.11 56.61
CA ARG A 4 74.88 -25.46 55.43
C ARG A 4 73.39 -25.79 55.32
N GLY A 5 72.59 -24.88 54.76
CA GLY A 5 71.27 -25.11 54.15
C GLY A 5 70.73 -23.78 53.61
N ALA A 6 70.93 -23.45 52.33
CA ALA A 6 70.12 -23.78 51.15
C ALA A 6 68.84 -22.91 51.01
N LEU A 7 68.75 -22.25 49.85
CA LEU A 7 67.71 -21.34 49.33
C LEU A 7 66.28 -21.88 49.50
N VAL A 8 65.29 -20.98 49.55
CA VAL A 8 64.25 -20.79 48.49
C VAL A 8 63.63 -19.39 48.64
N SER A 9 63.74 -18.60 47.57
CA SER A 9 62.99 -17.34 47.38
C SER A 9 61.61 -17.66 46.82
N VAL A 10 60.55 -17.16 47.45
CA VAL A 10 59.18 -17.19 46.87
C VAL A 10 58.75 -15.75 46.64
N LEU A 11 58.84 -15.30 45.39
CA LEU A 11 58.13 -14.12 44.90
C LEU A 11 56.64 -14.51 44.77
N ALA A 12 55.78 -13.90 45.58
CA ALA A 12 54.34 -13.94 45.34
C ALA A 12 53.99 -12.88 44.29
N ALA A 13 53.70 -13.32 43.06
CA ALA A 13 53.12 -12.47 42.03
C ALA A 13 51.63 -12.26 42.35
N VAL A 14 51.26 -11.02 42.70
CA VAL A 14 49.86 -10.61 42.79
C VAL A 14 49.39 -10.29 41.37
N GLY A 15 48.71 -11.24 40.74
CA GLY A 15 48.01 -11.01 39.47
C GLY A 15 46.78 -10.13 39.70
N ALA A 16 46.79 -8.92 39.16
CA ALA A 16 45.60 -8.08 39.08
C ALA A 16 44.61 -8.69 38.08
N LEU A 17 43.50 -9.21 38.57
CA LEU A 17 42.39 -9.69 37.75
C LEU A 17 41.59 -8.46 37.27
N LEU A 18 41.86 -7.99 36.05
CA LEU A 18 40.97 -7.06 35.35
C LEU A 18 39.70 -7.82 34.96
N VAL A 19 38.63 -7.62 35.74
CA VAL A 19 37.28 -8.01 35.33
C VAL A 19 36.83 -7.03 34.24
N ALA A 20 37.00 -7.42 32.98
CA ALA A 20 36.33 -6.76 31.89
C ALA A 20 34.82 -7.04 32.05
N LEU A 21 34.07 -6.04 32.51
CA LEU A 21 32.62 -6.01 32.33
C LEU A 21 32.37 -5.97 30.83
N GLY A 22 32.19 -7.15 30.23
CA GLY A 22 31.68 -7.26 28.87
C GLY A 22 30.32 -6.58 28.84
N ALA A 23 30.25 -5.44 28.18
CA ALA A 23 28.96 -4.88 27.78
C ALA A 23 28.25 -5.99 27.00
N ALA A 24 27.09 -6.41 27.48
CA ALA A 24 26.20 -7.25 26.70
C ALA A 24 25.98 -6.55 25.35
N PRO A 25 26.03 -7.25 24.21
CA PRO A 25 25.65 -6.63 22.96
C PRO A 25 24.20 -6.17 23.14
N THR A 26 24.01 -4.86 23.21
CA THR A 26 22.71 -4.26 22.95
C THR A 26 22.35 -4.75 21.55
N ALA A 27 21.35 -5.63 21.47
CA ALA A 27 20.69 -5.92 20.22
C ALA A 27 20.15 -4.59 19.71
N THR A 28 20.89 -3.95 18.80
CA THR A 28 20.30 -3.02 17.87
C THR A 28 19.24 -3.84 17.14
N ALA A 29 17.97 -3.53 17.38
CA ALA A 29 16.91 -4.00 16.51
C ALA A 29 17.25 -3.47 15.11
N GLN A 30 17.90 -4.30 14.31
CA GLN A 30 18.17 -4.03 12.91
C GLN A 30 16.80 -4.02 12.23
N GLY A 31 16.36 -2.83 11.82
CA GLY A 31 15.14 -2.64 11.04
C GLY A 31 15.26 -3.16 9.61
N ASP A 32 16.05 -4.21 9.37
CA ASP A 32 16.54 -4.58 8.04
C ASP A 32 15.77 -5.70 7.36
N ASP A 33 14.75 -6.32 7.95
CA ASP A 33 13.97 -7.28 7.14
C ASP A 33 12.50 -7.38 7.57
N LEU A 34 11.63 -6.97 6.64
CA LEU A 34 10.28 -7.51 6.57
C LEU A 34 10.38 -9.04 6.56
N THR A 35 9.44 -9.74 7.22
CA THR A 35 9.41 -11.20 7.17
C THR A 35 9.39 -11.68 5.71
N PRO A 36 10.19 -12.72 5.35
CA PRO A 36 10.25 -13.23 3.97
C PRO A 36 8.99 -14.02 3.57
N SER A 37 8.08 -14.23 4.52
CA SER A 37 6.78 -14.87 4.29
C SER A 37 5.71 -14.23 5.18
N PHE A 38 4.48 -14.19 4.69
CA PHE A 38 3.37 -13.53 5.38
C PHE A 38 2.26 -14.53 5.67
N THR A 39 1.62 -14.36 6.82
CA THR A 39 0.37 -15.04 7.17
C THR A 39 -0.61 -14.01 7.69
N TRP A 40 -1.88 -14.18 7.35
CA TRP A 40 -2.91 -13.20 7.65
C TRP A 40 -4.13 -13.84 8.30
N SER A 41 -4.85 -13.01 9.04
CA SER A 41 -6.25 -13.25 9.42
C SER A 41 -7.12 -12.19 8.78
N SER A 42 -8.14 -12.61 8.04
CA SER A 42 -9.10 -11.70 7.42
C SER A 42 -10.36 -11.54 8.28
N SER A 43 -10.88 -10.32 8.31
CA SER A 43 -12.25 -10.05 8.76
C SER A 43 -13.29 -10.65 7.80
N GLY A 44 -14.57 -10.59 8.19
CA GLY A 44 -15.66 -10.62 7.21
C GLY A 44 -15.66 -9.34 6.34
N PRO A 45 -16.62 -9.20 5.41
CA PRO A 45 -16.81 -7.94 4.69
C PRO A 45 -17.23 -6.84 5.67
N LEU A 46 -16.46 -5.74 5.69
CA LEU A 46 -16.63 -4.59 6.60
C LEU A 46 -17.39 -3.43 5.94
N ILE A 47 -17.14 -3.17 4.66
CA ILE A 47 -17.78 -2.09 3.90
C ILE A 47 -18.44 -2.68 2.67
N ALA A 48 -19.74 -2.42 2.54
CA ALA A 48 -20.58 -2.81 1.42
C ALA A 48 -21.13 -1.56 0.71
N PRO A 49 -21.52 -1.65 -0.58
CA PRO A 49 -22.16 -0.54 -1.26
C PRO A 49 -23.44 -0.11 -0.53
N GLN A 50 -23.66 1.20 -0.48
CA GLN A 50 -24.89 1.81 0.02
C GLN A 50 -25.66 2.41 -1.17
N PRO A 51 -26.42 1.60 -1.94
CA PRO A 51 -27.15 2.11 -3.08
C PRO A 51 -28.29 3.03 -2.65
N ASP A 52 -28.50 4.09 -3.44
CA ASP A 52 -29.67 4.96 -3.34
C ASP A 52 -30.29 5.21 -4.73
N ALA A 53 -31.40 5.94 -4.79
CA ALA A 53 -32.12 6.19 -6.04
C ALA A 53 -31.30 6.95 -7.10
N THR A 54 -30.25 7.66 -6.69
CA THR A 54 -29.34 8.42 -7.56
C THR A 54 -28.01 7.72 -7.81
N HIS A 55 -27.62 6.77 -6.95
CA HIS A 55 -26.40 5.98 -7.03
C HIS A 55 -26.75 4.49 -6.85
N PRO A 56 -27.24 3.79 -7.89
CA PRO A 56 -27.55 2.37 -7.83
C PRO A 56 -26.25 1.54 -7.88
N VAL A 57 -25.40 1.68 -6.86
CA VAL A 57 -24.07 1.07 -6.78
C VAL A 57 -24.14 -0.39 -6.37
N VAL A 58 -23.35 -1.23 -7.05
CA VAL A 58 -23.31 -2.70 -6.84
C VAL A 58 -22.05 -3.15 -6.11
N SER A 59 -21.03 -2.30 -6.06
CA SER A 59 -19.73 -2.60 -5.43
C SER A 59 -19.06 -1.39 -4.80
N VAL A 60 -18.17 -1.66 -3.84
CA VAL A 60 -17.18 -0.72 -3.30
C VAL A 60 -15.81 -1.39 -3.48
N LYS A 61 -14.86 -0.65 -4.05
CA LYS A 61 -13.62 -1.17 -4.64
C LYS A 61 -12.42 -0.27 -4.38
N ASP A 62 -11.23 -0.79 -4.64
CA ASP A 62 -9.96 -0.06 -4.74
C ASP A 62 -9.76 0.95 -3.58
N PRO A 63 -9.72 0.49 -2.33
CA PRO A 63 -9.79 1.38 -1.19
C PRO A 63 -8.46 2.08 -0.93
N SER A 64 -8.52 3.36 -0.61
CA SER A 64 -7.46 4.09 0.07
C SER A 64 -7.86 4.46 1.49
N VAL A 65 -6.93 4.35 2.44
CA VAL A 65 -7.23 4.52 3.87
C VAL A 65 -6.17 5.32 4.63
N VAL A 66 -6.62 6.28 5.44
CA VAL A 66 -5.80 6.99 6.43
C VAL A 66 -6.48 7.06 7.78
N ARG A 67 -5.68 7.15 8.85
CA ARG A 67 -6.18 7.50 10.18
C ARG A 67 -5.75 8.92 10.53
N TYR A 68 -6.70 9.84 10.64
CA TYR A 68 -6.44 11.25 10.94
C TYR A 68 -7.43 11.76 11.99
N LYS A 69 -6.94 12.55 12.97
CA LYS A 69 -7.74 13.10 14.07
C LYS A 69 -8.69 12.09 14.76
N GLY A 70 -8.21 10.85 14.94
CA GLY A 70 -8.95 9.78 15.61
C GLY A 70 -10.03 9.09 14.76
N LYS A 71 -10.13 9.40 13.46
CA LYS A 71 -11.04 8.76 12.53
C LYS A 71 -10.30 8.05 11.40
N TRP A 72 -10.91 7.00 10.88
CA TRP A 72 -10.58 6.42 9.59
C TRP A 72 -11.26 7.23 8.50
N HIS A 73 -10.53 7.59 7.46
CA HIS A 73 -11.06 8.12 6.22
C HIS A 73 -10.76 7.09 5.14
N VAL A 74 -11.81 6.57 4.52
CA VAL A 74 -11.71 5.59 3.43
C VAL A 74 -12.28 6.23 2.17
N PHE A 75 -11.48 6.18 1.11
CA PHE A 75 -11.87 6.53 -0.26
C PHE A 75 -11.95 5.24 -1.04
N ALA A 76 -12.93 5.10 -1.91
CA ALA A 76 -13.10 3.88 -2.68
C ALA A 76 -13.75 4.19 -4.02
N THR A 77 -13.57 3.29 -4.98
CA THR A 77 -14.33 3.28 -6.22
C THR A 77 -15.70 2.66 -5.98
N THR A 78 -16.73 3.20 -6.63
CA THR A 78 -18.05 2.57 -6.74
C THR A 78 -18.36 2.26 -8.20
N ALA A 79 -18.92 1.09 -8.49
CA ALA A 79 -19.51 0.77 -9.78
C ALA A 79 -21.03 0.75 -9.67
N ASP A 80 -21.73 1.35 -10.64
CA ASP A 80 -23.19 1.35 -10.72
C ASP A 80 -23.74 0.26 -11.67
N THR A 81 -25.06 0.05 -11.63
CA THR A 81 -25.76 -0.93 -12.47
C THR A 81 -25.65 -0.65 -13.99
N SER A 82 -25.18 0.53 -14.40
CA SER A 82 -24.89 0.87 -15.80
C SER A 82 -23.42 0.66 -16.19
N GLY A 83 -22.59 0.20 -15.24
CA GLY A 83 -21.15 0.05 -15.41
C GLY A 83 -20.37 1.37 -15.28
N GLY A 84 -21.00 2.42 -14.77
CA GLY A 84 -20.35 3.69 -14.46
C GLY A 84 -19.49 3.59 -13.20
N TRP A 85 -18.31 4.19 -13.24
CA TRP A 85 -17.35 4.19 -12.12
C TRP A 85 -17.18 5.60 -11.56
N SER A 86 -17.29 5.73 -10.24
CA SER A 86 -17.12 6.99 -9.50
C SER A 86 -16.41 6.75 -8.17
N LEU A 87 -16.23 7.80 -7.37
CA LEU A 87 -15.59 7.73 -6.06
C LEU A 87 -16.58 7.98 -4.93
N VAL A 88 -16.28 7.38 -3.78
CA VAL A 88 -16.99 7.60 -2.52
C VAL A 88 -16.00 7.86 -1.39
N GLN A 89 -16.41 8.68 -0.43
CA GLN A 89 -15.71 8.87 0.84
C GLN A 89 -16.60 8.40 2.01
N THR A 90 -16.04 7.63 2.94
CA THR A 90 -16.67 7.29 4.22
C THR A 90 -15.72 7.56 5.38
N THR A 91 -16.26 7.85 6.55
CA THR A 91 -15.47 8.22 7.74
C THR A 91 -16.12 7.68 9.01
N PHE A 92 -15.31 7.08 9.89
CA PHE A 92 -15.76 6.45 11.13
C PHE A 92 -14.63 6.37 12.16
N ALA A 93 -14.98 6.26 13.45
CA ALA A 93 -13.97 6.22 14.52
C ALA A 93 -13.39 4.81 14.74
N ASP A 94 -14.25 3.80 14.60
CA ASP A 94 -13.92 2.40 14.87
C ASP A 94 -14.38 1.48 13.73
N TRP A 95 -13.64 0.40 13.48
CA TRP A 95 -13.94 -0.55 12.40
C TRP A 95 -15.28 -1.26 12.57
N SER A 96 -15.79 -1.40 13.81
CA SER A 96 -17.15 -1.90 14.06
C SER A 96 -18.25 -1.01 13.49
N GLN A 97 -17.95 0.26 13.20
CA GLN A 97 -18.89 1.23 12.63
C GLN A 97 -18.80 1.30 11.10
N ALA A 98 -17.78 0.68 10.49
CA ALA A 98 -17.47 0.86 9.06
C ALA A 98 -18.64 0.53 8.13
N GLY A 99 -19.40 -0.54 8.43
CA GLY A 99 -20.53 -0.96 7.60
C GLY A 99 -21.74 -0.01 7.64
N ALA A 100 -21.91 0.73 8.74
CA ALA A 100 -23.01 1.68 8.93
C ALA A 100 -22.63 3.13 8.61
N ALA A 101 -21.33 3.42 8.50
CA ALA A 101 -20.84 4.76 8.22
C ALA A 101 -21.32 5.25 6.86
N ARG A 102 -21.85 6.47 6.81
CA ARG A 102 -22.41 7.05 5.59
C ARG A 102 -21.33 7.15 4.51
N GLN A 103 -21.64 6.59 3.35
CA GLN A 103 -20.90 6.78 2.12
C GLN A 103 -21.35 8.07 1.42
N THR A 104 -20.41 8.99 1.17
CA THR A 104 -20.66 10.26 0.47
C THR A 104 -20.14 10.16 -0.96
N PRO A 105 -21.02 10.09 -1.98
CA PRO A 105 -20.60 10.07 -3.38
C PRO A 105 -19.88 11.37 -3.74
N LEU A 106 -18.67 11.27 -4.29
CA LEU A 106 -17.82 12.44 -4.58
C LEU A 106 -18.19 13.12 -5.90
N ASP A 107 -19.05 12.52 -6.72
CA ASP A 107 -19.59 13.15 -7.92
C ASP A 107 -20.55 14.32 -7.61
N THR A 108 -21.04 14.40 -6.37
CA THR A 108 -21.82 15.53 -5.83
C THR A 108 -20.95 16.71 -5.38
N THR A 109 -19.63 16.57 -5.43
CA THR A 109 -18.63 17.59 -5.04
C THR A 109 -18.04 18.26 -6.29
N ALA A 110 -17.04 19.14 -6.12
CA ALA A 110 -16.36 19.71 -7.29
C ALA A 110 -15.53 18.67 -8.08
N ILE A 111 -15.21 17.49 -7.52
CA ILE A 111 -14.65 16.35 -8.28
C ILE A 111 -15.56 16.01 -9.48
N GLY A 112 -16.88 16.08 -9.25
CA GLY A 112 -17.90 15.98 -10.27
C GLY A 112 -18.06 14.59 -10.88
N LYS A 113 -19.04 14.48 -11.78
CA LYS A 113 -19.43 13.25 -12.48
C LYS A 113 -18.43 12.82 -13.55
N GLY A 114 -18.59 11.58 -14.02
CA GLY A 114 -17.79 10.96 -15.07
C GLY A 114 -16.93 9.84 -14.50
N TYR A 115 -16.08 9.26 -15.34
CA TYR A 115 -15.18 8.19 -14.92
C TYR A 115 -14.18 8.66 -13.87
N ARG A 116 -14.23 8.08 -12.67
CA ARG A 116 -13.19 8.17 -11.63
C ARG A 116 -13.04 6.82 -10.94
N ALA A 117 -11.82 6.36 -10.73
CA ALA A 117 -11.54 5.09 -10.06
C ALA A 117 -10.16 5.09 -9.37
N ALA A 118 -9.91 4.07 -8.55
CA ALA A 118 -8.65 3.77 -7.87
C ALA A 118 -8.06 4.98 -7.12
N PRO A 119 -8.74 5.48 -6.07
CA PRO A 119 -8.25 6.61 -5.30
C PRO A 119 -7.02 6.27 -4.47
N GLN A 120 -6.14 7.26 -4.25
CA GLN A 120 -5.10 7.26 -3.22
C GLN A 120 -5.09 8.62 -2.49
N ALA A 121 -5.28 8.61 -1.17
CA ALA A 121 -5.34 9.81 -0.35
C ALA A 121 -4.05 10.04 0.46
N PHE A 122 -3.50 11.24 0.50
CA PHE A 122 -2.39 11.58 1.41
C PHE A 122 -2.27 13.07 1.67
N TYR A 123 -1.59 13.45 2.75
CA TYR A 123 -1.30 14.82 3.10
C TYR A 123 0.06 15.25 2.52
N PHE A 124 0.07 16.14 1.56
CA PHE A 124 1.31 16.72 1.07
C PHE A 124 1.76 17.85 2.00
N ALA A 125 2.62 17.50 2.96
CA ALA A 125 3.06 18.39 4.02
C ALA A 125 3.66 19.73 3.51
N PRO A 126 4.48 19.77 2.43
CA PRO A 126 5.06 21.02 1.95
C PRO A 126 4.03 22.07 1.50
N LYS A 127 2.82 21.65 1.09
CA LYS A 127 1.73 22.56 0.69
C LYS A 127 0.57 22.60 1.67
N LYS A 128 0.66 21.85 2.77
CA LYS A 128 -0.37 21.74 3.81
C LYS A 128 -1.75 21.37 3.26
N LYS A 129 -1.79 20.43 2.32
CA LYS A 129 -3.01 20.01 1.64
C LYS A 129 -3.09 18.51 1.53
N TRP A 130 -4.30 17.98 1.65
CA TRP A 130 -4.64 16.65 1.22
C TRP A 130 -4.72 16.59 -0.30
N TYR A 131 -4.24 15.48 -0.84
CA TYR A 131 -4.34 15.09 -2.23
C TYR A 131 -5.13 13.78 -2.28
N LEU A 132 -6.08 13.71 -3.21
CA LEU A 132 -6.74 12.50 -3.63
C LEU A 132 -6.35 12.27 -5.08
N VAL A 133 -5.46 11.31 -5.31
CA VAL A 133 -5.02 10.85 -6.64
C VAL A 133 -6.01 9.80 -7.13
N TYR A 134 -6.33 9.78 -8.42
CA TYR A 134 -7.24 8.81 -9.03
C TYR A 134 -7.14 8.86 -10.56
N GLN A 135 -7.73 7.89 -11.25
CA GLN A 135 -7.76 7.88 -12.72
C GLN A 135 -9.02 8.52 -13.28
N THR A 136 -8.87 9.32 -14.34
CA THR A 136 -9.96 9.79 -15.21
C THR A 136 -9.74 9.36 -16.67
N GLY A 137 -8.85 8.39 -16.88
CA GLY A 137 -8.18 8.08 -18.15
C GLY A 137 -6.76 8.68 -18.21
N LEU A 138 -6.54 9.79 -17.50
CA LEU A 138 -5.23 10.33 -17.16
C LEU A 138 -5.01 10.25 -15.63
N PRO A 139 -3.75 10.34 -15.15
CA PRO A 139 -3.47 10.50 -13.72
C PRO A 139 -4.00 11.85 -13.25
N SER A 140 -5.03 11.84 -12.43
CA SER A 140 -5.68 13.04 -11.91
C SER A 140 -5.54 13.15 -10.40
N TYR A 141 -5.74 14.36 -9.90
CA TYR A 141 -5.85 14.63 -8.48
C TYR A 141 -6.86 15.73 -8.18
N SER A 142 -7.40 15.67 -6.96
CA SER A 142 -8.09 16.76 -6.30
C SER A 142 -7.42 17.08 -4.96
N THR A 143 -7.67 18.28 -4.44
CA THR A 143 -7.07 18.73 -3.18
C THR A 143 -8.12 19.27 -2.22
N THR A 144 -7.83 19.14 -0.93
CA THR A 144 -8.55 19.84 0.15
C THR A 144 -7.58 20.24 1.28
N THR A 145 -7.97 21.22 2.09
CA THR A 145 -7.31 21.50 3.37
C THR A 145 -7.97 20.77 4.55
N ASP A 146 -9.16 20.18 4.35
CA ASP A 146 -9.91 19.48 5.38
C ASP A 146 -10.48 18.15 4.87
N ILE A 147 -9.84 17.05 5.25
CA ILE A 147 -10.27 15.70 4.86
C ILE A 147 -11.56 15.25 5.56
N ASP A 148 -11.99 15.92 6.63
CA ASP A 148 -13.28 15.65 7.29
C ASP A 148 -14.46 16.15 6.46
N ASP A 149 -14.26 17.12 5.55
CA ASP A 149 -15.31 17.69 4.70
C ASP A 149 -15.23 17.16 3.26
N PRO A 150 -16.03 16.15 2.88
CA PRO A 150 -16.05 15.64 1.51
C PRO A 150 -16.48 16.70 0.48
N MET A 151 -17.19 17.77 0.86
CA MET A 151 -17.62 18.80 -0.08
C MET A 151 -16.50 19.77 -0.48
N SER A 152 -15.38 19.74 0.26
CA SER A 152 -14.27 20.67 0.10
C SER A 152 -13.25 20.25 -0.97
N TRP A 153 -13.37 19.05 -1.54
CA TRP A 153 -12.50 18.59 -2.61
C TRP A 153 -12.61 19.50 -3.84
N SER A 154 -11.46 19.88 -4.41
CA SER A 154 -11.40 20.66 -5.65
C SER A 154 -11.86 19.87 -6.87
N ALA A 155 -12.10 20.57 -7.98
CA ALA A 155 -12.21 19.95 -9.29
C ALA A 155 -10.90 19.24 -9.70
N PRO A 156 -10.98 18.17 -10.53
CA PRO A 156 -9.83 17.40 -10.97
C PRO A 156 -8.83 18.26 -11.74
N LYS A 157 -7.55 17.98 -11.52
CA LYS A 157 -6.43 18.38 -12.38
C LYS A 157 -5.62 17.16 -12.73
N ASN A 158 -4.85 17.22 -13.81
CA ASN A 158 -3.99 16.10 -14.21
C ASN A 158 -2.55 16.31 -13.75
N PHE A 159 -1.86 15.22 -13.42
CA PHE A 159 -0.41 15.19 -13.24
C PHE A 159 0.32 15.24 -14.58
N GLN A 160 -0.29 14.65 -15.61
CA GLN A 160 0.24 14.59 -16.98
C GLN A 160 -0.90 14.86 -17.98
N ASP A 161 -0.63 15.66 -19.00
CA ASP A 161 -1.64 16.08 -19.98
C ASP A 161 -1.92 15.02 -21.06
N SER A 162 -1.07 14.00 -21.16
CA SER A 162 -1.25 12.89 -22.09
C SER A 162 -0.52 11.64 -21.62
N MET A 163 -0.93 10.48 -22.12
CA MET A 163 -0.23 9.21 -21.90
C MET A 163 1.19 9.25 -22.50
N PRO A 164 2.23 9.00 -21.69
CA PRO A 164 3.62 8.91 -22.16
C PRO A 164 3.81 7.89 -23.28
N GLN A 165 4.74 8.17 -24.21
CA GLN A 165 4.96 7.32 -25.38
C GLN A 165 5.37 5.89 -25.00
N ILE A 166 6.21 5.72 -23.98
CA ILE A 166 6.60 4.40 -23.49
C ILE A 166 5.41 3.55 -23.04
N ILE A 167 4.35 4.15 -22.48
CA ILE A 167 3.13 3.42 -22.11
C ILE A 167 2.35 3.07 -23.38
N LYS A 168 2.17 4.01 -24.32
CA LYS A 168 1.48 3.75 -25.59
C LYS A 168 2.09 2.61 -26.38
N ASP A 169 3.42 2.50 -26.36
CA ASP A 169 4.15 1.47 -27.10
C ASP A 169 4.01 0.07 -26.47
N ASN A 170 3.65 -0.03 -25.18
CA ASN A 170 3.67 -1.29 -24.42
C ASN A 170 2.30 -1.72 -23.85
N ILE A 171 1.31 -0.82 -23.80
CA ILE A 171 -0.02 -1.07 -23.20
C ILE A 171 -0.85 -2.14 -23.93
N GLY A 172 -0.61 -2.37 -25.22
CA GLY A 172 -1.38 -3.33 -26.02
C GLY A 172 -2.89 -3.06 -25.95
N ASN A 173 -3.66 -4.05 -25.47
CA ASN A 173 -5.11 -3.95 -25.27
C ASN A 173 -5.50 -3.68 -23.80
N GLY A 174 -4.54 -3.30 -22.96
CA GLY A 174 -4.76 -2.99 -21.56
C GLY A 174 -5.26 -1.56 -21.33
N TYR A 175 -5.17 -1.11 -20.08
CA TYR A 175 -5.66 0.19 -19.62
C TYR A 175 -4.62 0.85 -18.73
N TRP A 176 -4.42 2.17 -18.88
CA TRP A 176 -3.51 2.91 -18.02
C TRP A 176 -4.21 3.28 -16.70
N VAL A 177 -3.87 2.57 -15.63
CA VAL A 177 -4.65 2.54 -14.38
C VAL A 177 -3.77 2.57 -13.13
N ASP A 178 -4.43 2.71 -11.99
CA ASP A 178 -3.91 2.47 -10.65
C ASP A 178 -2.71 3.35 -10.31
N PHE A 179 -2.98 4.65 -10.31
CA PHE A 179 -2.02 5.70 -10.04
C PHE A 179 -1.64 5.78 -8.56
N TRP A 180 -0.35 5.63 -8.26
CA TRP A 180 0.18 5.69 -6.90
C TRP A 180 1.30 6.72 -6.78
N THR A 181 1.12 7.71 -5.90
CA THR A 181 2.17 8.70 -5.60
C THR A 181 2.90 8.37 -4.30
N VAL A 182 4.22 8.54 -4.29
CA VAL A 182 5.06 8.48 -3.09
C VAL A 182 6.25 9.41 -3.28
N CYS A 183 6.70 10.07 -2.22
CA CYS A 183 7.85 10.97 -2.27
C CYS A 183 8.90 10.58 -1.24
N ASP A 184 10.17 10.79 -1.60
CA ASP A 184 11.25 10.91 -0.63
C ASP A 184 11.50 12.40 -0.30
N GLU A 185 12.69 12.74 0.18
CA GLU A 185 13.05 14.12 0.53
C GLU A 185 13.28 15.02 -0.69
N GLU A 186 13.64 14.44 -1.85
CA GLU A 186 14.04 15.19 -3.04
C GLU A 186 12.97 15.15 -4.13
N LYS A 187 12.38 13.97 -4.37
CA LYS A 187 11.50 13.68 -5.49
C LYS A 187 10.16 13.10 -5.05
N CYS A 188 9.17 13.36 -5.89
CA CYS A 188 7.91 12.64 -5.89
C CYS A 188 7.84 11.76 -7.12
N TYR A 189 7.31 10.56 -6.93
CA TYR A 189 7.21 9.51 -7.92
C TYR A 189 5.74 9.18 -8.16
N LEU A 190 5.37 8.97 -9.42
CA LEU A 190 4.03 8.57 -9.84
C LEU A 190 4.15 7.22 -10.53
N PHE A 191 3.67 6.18 -9.86
CA PHE A 191 3.56 4.83 -10.37
C PHE A 191 2.21 4.62 -11.06
N SER A 192 2.18 3.70 -12.03
CA SER A 192 0.97 3.29 -12.75
C SER A 192 1.18 1.95 -13.42
N SER A 193 0.09 1.22 -13.67
CA SER A 193 0.09 -0.03 -14.44
C SER A 193 -0.61 0.16 -15.79
N ASP A 194 -0.47 -0.81 -16.69
CA ASP A 194 -1.11 -0.81 -18.01
C ASP A 194 -2.01 -2.03 -18.28
N ASP A 195 -2.31 -2.85 -17.28
CA ASP A 195 -2.97 -4.15 -17.40
C ASP A 195 -2.28 -5.10 -18.39
N ASN A 196 -1.00 -4.90 -18.69
CA ASN A 196 -0.26 -5.63 -19.71
C ASN A 196 1.15 -6.04 -19.25
N GLY A 197 1.37 -6.15 -17.94
CA GLY A 197 2.62 -6.69 -17.39
C GLY A 197 3.70 -5.65 -17.18
N HIS A 198 3.38 -4.35 -17.16
CA HIS A 198 4.37 -3.30 -16.90
C HIS A 198 3.97 -2.41 -15.73
N LEU A 199 4.92 -2.20 -14.82
CA LEU A 199 4.87 -1.15 -13.81
C LEU A 199 5.71 0.03 -14.27
N TYR A 200 5.08 1.20 -14.42
CA TYR A 200 5.74 2.44 -14.81
C TYR A 200 6.02 3.32 -13.59
N ARG A 201 7.05 4.16 -13.69
CA ARG A 201 7.36 5.22 -12.73
C ARG A 201 7.73 6.51 -13.47
N SER A 202 7.03 7.59 -13.18
CA SER A 202 7.42 8.97 -13.53
C SER A 202 7.96 9.67 -12.29
N GLU A 203 8.66 10.78 -12.46
CA GLU A 203 9.22 11.56 -11.33
C GLU A 203 9.13 13.07 -11.56
N THR A 204 9.09 13.81 -10.46
CA THR A 204 9.27 15.26 -10.36
C THR A 204 9.95 15.60 -9.03
N THR A 205 10.36 16.85 -8.82
CA THR A 205 10.89 17.28 -7.51
C THR A 205 9.76 17.54 -6.51
N VAL A 206 10.01 17.38 -5.22
CA VAL A 206 9.07 17.76 -4.14
C VAL A 206 8.63 19.22 -4.27
N LYS A 207 9.53 20.10 -4.73
CA LYS A 207 9.25 21.53 -4.96
C LYS A 207 8.23 21.75 -6.10
N GLU A 208 8.32 20.98 -7.17
CA GLU A 208 7.48 21.12 -8.37
C GLU A 208 6.13 20.41 -8.25
N PHE A 209 6.07 19.33 -7.44
CA PHE A 209 4.84 18.58 -7.18
C PHE A 209 3.66 19.51 -6.89
N PRO A 210 2.48 19.35 -7.54
CA PRO A 210 2.05 18.21 -8.37
C PRO A 210 2.36 18.35 -9.87
N ASN A 211 3.18 19.32 -10.27
CA ASN A 211 3.52 19.51 -11.68
C ASN A 211 4.82 18.80 -12.02
N GLY A 212 5.16 18.74 -13.31
CA GLY A 212 6.51 18.38 -13.76
C GLY A 212 6.81 16.88 -13.78
N PHE A 213 5.79 16.02 -13.69
CA PHE A 213 5.99 14.58 -13.84
C PHE A 213 6.44 14.21 -15.26
N GLY A 214 7.66 13.70 -15.36
CA GLY A 214 8.26 13.23 -16.60
C GLY A 214 9.18 12.04 -16.36
N ASN A 215 10.09 11.79 -17.30
CA ASN A 215 11.08 10.70 -17.21
C ASN A 215 10.42 9.33 -16.91
N THR A 216 9.28 9.06 -17.54
CA THR A 216 8.52 7.82 -17.35
C THR A 216 9.33 6.62 -17.82
N LYS A 217 9.50 5.63 -16.96
CA LYS A 217 10.23 4.38 -17.25
C LYS A 217 9.42 3.17 -16.81
N ILE A 218 9.62 2.04 -17.47
CA ILE A 218 9.25 0.72 -16.95
C ILE A 218 10.25 0.39 -15.83
N VAL A 219 9.76 0.11 -14.63
CA VAL A 219 10.58 -0.21 -13.44
C VAL A 219 10.46 -1.68 -13.03
N LEU A 220 9.38 -2.36 -13.43
CA LEU A 220 9.23 -3.80 -13.40
C LEU A 220 8.41 -4.23 -14.62
N GLN A 221 8.71 -5.42 -15.13
CA GLN A 221 7.94 -6.05 -16.20
C GLN A 221 7.88 -7.56 -15.98
N ASP A 222 6.76 -8.17 -16.34
CA ASP A 222 6.55 -9.62 -16.23
C ASP A 222 5.44 -10.05 -17.22
N ASP A 223 5.07 -11.34 -17.20
CA ASP A 223 3.83 -11.78 -17.84
C ASP A 223 2.63 -10.99 -17.30
N ARG A 224 1.68 -10.67 -18.18
CA ARG A 224 0.52 -9.79 -17.91
C ARG A 224 -0.14 -10.06 -16.56
N PHE A 225 -0.35 -11.33 -16.23
CA PHE A 225 -1.07 -11.71 -15.02
C PHE A 225 -0.19 -11.81 -13.79
N ASP A 226 1.12 -11.91 -13.95
CA ASP A 226 2.06 -11.91 -12.82
C ASP A 226 2.39 -10.49 -12.37
N LEU A 227 2.16 -9.47 -13.20
CA LEU A 227 2.33 -8.05 -12.85
C LEU A 227 1.17 -7.22 -13.42
N PHE A 228 -0.05 -7.45 -12.92
CA PHE A 228 -1.27 -7.00 -13.56
C PHE A 228 -1.60 -5.52 -13.27
N GLU A 229 -1.98 -5.19 -12.03
CA GLU A 229 -2.50 -3.87 -11.65
C GLU A 229 -2.27 -3.56 -10.15
N ALA A 230 -2.88 -2.50 -9.63
CA ALA A 230 -3.01 -2.16 -8.20
C ALA A 230 -1.70 -2.04 -7.41
N SER A 231 -0.71 -1.31 -7.93
CA SER A 231 0.55 -1.13 -7.23
C SER A 231 0.43 -0.28 -5.96
N ASN A 232 1.15 -0.65 -4.90
CA ASN A 232 1.38 0.21 -3.75
C ASN A 232 2.87 0.29 -3.42
N VAL A 233 3.36 1.47 -3.06
CA VAL A 233 4.76 1.69 -2.68
C VAL A 233 4.83 2.42 -1.34
N TYR A 234 5.48 1.79 -0.36
CA TYR A 234 5.55 2.31 1.02
C TYR A 234 6.99 2.41 1.51
N LYS A 235 7.28 3.46 2.29
CA LYS A 235 8.52 3.53 3.07
C LYS A 235 8.39 2.64 4.31
N ILE A 236 9.43 1.87 4.64
CA ILE A 236 9.46 1.08 5.87
C ILE A 236 9.98 1.94 7.03
N LYS A 237 9.14 2.14 8.04
CA LYS A 237 9.50 2.88 9.25
C LYS A 237 10.73 2.29 9.92
N GLY A 238 11.59 3.17 10.41
CA GLY A 238 12.82 2.78 11.10
C GLY A 238 13.97 2.43 10.16
N THR A 239 13.76 2.50 8.84
CA THR A 239 14.80 2.34 7.82
C THR A 239 15.18 3.70 7.24
N ALA A 240 16.41 3.81 6.74
CA ALA A 240 16.84 5.02 6.06
C ALA A 240 16.10 5.18 4.72
N ASP A 241 16.11 4.12 3.90
CA ASP A 241 15.69 4.16 2.50
C ASP A 241 15.06 2.84 2.01
N GLN A 242 14.56 1.97 2.89
CA GLN A 242 13.93 0.72 2.45
C GLN A 242 12.47 0.97 2.10
N TYR A 243 12.05 0.47 0.93
CA TYR A 243 10.70 0.56 0.42
C TYR A 243 10.12 -0.84 0.14
N LEU A 244 8.82 -0.99 0.34
CA LEU A 244 8.02 -2.16 -0.04
C LEU A 244 7.14 -1.79 -1.23
N LEU A 245 7.23 -2.59 -2.29
CA LEU A 245 6.31 -2.58 -3.42
C LEU A 245 5.38 -3.79 -3.32
N LEU A 246 4.08 -3.54 -3.50
CA LEU A 246 3.06 -4.56 -3.70
C LEU A 246 2.48 -4.39 -5.10
N VAL A 247 2.21 -5.49 -5.81
CA VAL A 247 1.49 -5.48 -7.10
C VAL A 247 0.51 -6.64 -7.13
N GLU A 248 -0.70 -6.38 -7.62
CA GLU A 248 -1.73 -7.41 -7.79
C GLU A 248 -1.41 -8.27 -9.01
N ALA A 249 -1.66 -9.56 -8.85
CA ALA A 249 -1.50 -10.59 -9.87
C ALA A 249 -2.76 -11.46 -9.94
N ILE A 250 -2.93 -12.16 -11.06
CA ILE A 250 -3.98 -13.14 -11.30
C ILE A 250 -3.32 -14.52 -11.35
N GLY A 251 -3.59 -15.36 -10.35
CA GLY A 251 -2.98 -16.68 -10.23
C GLY A 251 -3.48 -17.65 -11.31
N SER A 252 -2.80 -18.79 -11.39
CA SER A 252 -3.15 -19.92 -12.28
C SER A 252 -4.57 -20.46 -12.09
N ASP A 253 -5.19 -20.22 -10.92
CA ASP A 253 -6.59 -20.55 -10.61
C ASP A 253 -7.58 -19.41 -10.95
N GLY A 254 -7.10 -18.34 -11.60
CA GLY A 254 -7.86 -17.16 -11.97
C GLY A 254 -8.16 -16.21 -10.81
N ARG A 255 -7.55 -16.42 -9.62
CA ARG A 255 -7.83 -15.62 -8.42
C ARG A 255 -6.81 -14.51 -8.20
N ARG A 256 -7.28 -13.40 -7.65
CA ARG A 256 -6.45 -12.24 -7.33
C ARG A 256 -5.59 -12.48 -6.09
N TYR A 257 -4.32 -12.08 -6.16
CA TYR A 257 -3.38 -12.13 -5.05
C TYR A 257 -2.32 -11.03 -5.19
N PHE A 258 -1.55 -10.77 -4.13
CA PHE A 258 -0.45 -9.81 -4.16
C PHE A 258 0.91 -10.49 -4.13
N ARG A 259 1.81 -9.96 -4.97
CA ARG A 259 3.25 -10.18 -4.95
C ARG A 259 3.94 -8.99 -4.26
N SER A 260 5.16 -9.20 -3.76
CA SER A 260 5.91 -8.15 -3.05
C SER A 260 7.40 -8.13 -3.38
N TRP A 261 7.96 -6.92 -3.36
CA TRP A 261 9.38 -6.62 -3.58
C TRP A 261 9.86 -5.57 -2.60
N THR A 262 11.17 -5.52 -2.37
CA THR A 262 11.82 -4.42 -1.64
C THR A 262 12.86 -3.70 -2.50
N SER A 263 13.15 -2.45 -2.18
CA SER A 263 14.20 -1.66 -2.82
C SER A 263 14.85 -0.72 -1.80
N HIS A 264 16.12 -0.38 -2.04
CA HIS A 264 16.77 0.77 -1.42
C HIS A 264 16.57 1.98 -2.34
N GLY A 265 15.78 2.95 -1.88
CA GLY A 265 15.34 4.09 -2.67
C GLY A 265 14.19 3.78 -3.64
N LEU A 266 13.45 4.83 -4.01
CA LEU A 266 12.30 4.76 -4.93
C LEU A 266 12.71 4.64 -6.41
N ASP A 267 13.97 4.95 -6.72
CA ASP A 267 14.60 4.75 -8.02
C ASP A 267 15.58 3.56 -8.06
N GLY A 268 15.65 2.79 -6.97
CA GLY A 268 16.46 1.59 -6.84
C GLY A 268 15.92 0.39 -7.63
N GLN A 269 16.61 -0.74 -7.47
CA GLN A 269 16.23 -2.02 -8.08
C GLN A 269 15.30 -2.80 -7.15
N TRP A 270 14.13 -3.18 -7.66
CA TRP A 270 13.17 -4.00 -6.93
C TRP A 270 13.62 -5.46 -6.85
N THR A 271 13.79 -5.96 -5.64
CA THR A 271 14.19 -7.35 -5.34
C THR A 271 12.99 -8.12 -4.79
N PRO A 272 12.66 -9.31 -5.33
CA PRO A 272 11.54 -10.12 -4.83
C PRO A 272 11.62 -10.39 -3.32
N LEU A 273 10.46 -10.33 -2.65
CA LEU A 273 10.31 -10.67 -1.23
C LEU A 273 9.42 -11.91 -1.06
N ALA A 274 8.12 -11.76 -1.33
CA ALA A 274 7.13 -12.83 -1.37
C ALA A 274 6.27 -12.63 -2.63
N ASP A 275 6.76 -13.17 -3.76
CA ASP A 275 6.28 -12.85 -5.11
C ASP A 275 5.83 -14.08 -5.92
N THR A 276 5.59 -15.23 -5.29
CA THR A 276 5.15 -16.45 -6.00
C THR A 276 3.82 -16.94 -5.44
N GLU A 277 3.07 -17.75 -6.19
CA GLU A 277 1.84 -18.36 -5.66
C GLU A 277 2.08 -19.25 -4.42
N ALA A 278 3.27 -19.85 -4.31
CA ALA A 278 3.67 -20.69 -3.18
C ALA A 278 4.17 -19.87 -1.97
N ASN A 279 4.71 -18.68 -2.19
CA ASN A 279 5.07 -17.70 -1.15
C ASN A 279 4.57 -16.30 -1.55
N PRO A 280 3.26 -16.03 -1.45
CA PRO A 280 2.68 -14.75 -1.84
C PRO A 280 2.74 -13.74 -0.69
N PHE A 281 2.64 -12.45 -1.00
CA PHE A 281 2.39 -11.44 0.03
C PHE A 281 1.03 -11.69 0.67
N ALA A 282 -0.04 -11.69 -0.12
CA ALA A 282 -1.39 -12.02 0.34
C ALA A 282 -2.17 -12.78 -0.72
N ARG A 283 -2.60 -14.00 -0.40
CA ARG A 283 -3.37 -14.91 -1.25
C ARG A 283 -4.28 -15.76 -0.36
N SER A 284 -5.35 -16.32 -0.90
CA SER A 284 -6.22 -17.24 -0.16
C SER A 284 -5.48 -18.40 0.54
N THR A 285 -4.30 -18.79 0.06
CA THR A 285 -3.45 -19.85 0.66
C THR A 285 -2.69 -19.43 1.92
N ASN A 286 -2.47 -18.13 2.17
CA ASN A 286 -1.83 -17.63 3.39
C ASN A 286 -2.75 -16.73 4.24
N VAL A 287 -4.05 -16.69 3.91
CA VAL A 287 -5.08 -15.94 4.64
C VAL A 287 -6.03 -16.91 5.35
N SER A 288 -6.12 -16.80 6.67
CA SER A 288 -7.14 -17.47 7.47
C SER A 288 -8.40 -16.61 7.59
N PHE A 289 -9.56 -17.26 7.69
CA PHE A 289 -10.86 -16.59 7.85
C PHE A 289 -11.60 -17.13 9.08
N PRO A 290 -11.35 -16.60 10.29
CA PRO A 290 -11.97 -17.10 11.51
C PRO A 290 -13.51 -17.06 11.50
N GLY A 291 -14.09 -16.11 10.76
CA GLY A 291 -15.55 -15.98 10.56
C GLY A 291 -16.11 -16.77 9.37
N GLY A 292 -15.29 -17.59 8.70
CA GLY A 292 -15.62 -18.26 7.44
C GLY A 292 -15.10 -17.52 6.22
N ALA A 293 -14.60 -18.27 5.23
CA ALA A 293 -14.05 -17.70 4.00
C ALA A 293 -15.17 -17.13 3.13
N TRP A 294 -15.16 -15.82 2.91
CA TRP A 294 -16.14 -15.10 2.10
C TRP A 294 -15.60 -14.69 0.73
N THR A 295 -14.30 -14.82 0.51
CA THR A 295 -13.61 -14.52 -0.75
C THR A 295 -12.43 -15.48 -0.97
N LYS A 296 -12.07 -15.72 -2.24
CA LYS A 296 -10.81 -16.36 -2.66
C LYS A 296 -9.84 -15.37 -3.29
N ASP A 297 -10.33 -14.16 -3.55
CA ASP A 297 -9.63 -13.07 -4.20
C ASP A 297 -9.20 -12.07 -3.13
N ILE A 298 -7.88 -11.85 -3.06
CA ILE A 298 -7.27 -10.76 -2.31
C ILE A 298 -6.80 -9.76 -3.36
N SER A 299 -7.69 -8.82 -3.69
CA SER A 299 -7.53 -7.85 -4.79
C SER A 299 -7.30 -6.44 -4.24
N HIS A 300 -7.12 -5.46 -5.14
CA HIS A 300 -6.82 -4.05 -4.91
C HIS A 300 -7.11 -3.59 -3.47
N GLY A 301 -6.06 -3.16 -2.79
CA GLY A 301 -6.10 -2.71 -1.41
C GLY A 301 -5.04 -1.67 -1.09
N GLU A 302 -5.05 -1.22 0.16
CA GLU A 302 -4.03 -0.33 0.71
C GLU A 302 -3.66 -0.75 2.13
N MET A 303 -2.38 -0.61 2.46
CA MET A 303 -1.86 -0.80 3.81
C MET A 303 -2.38 0.29 4.73
N VAL A 304 -2.66 -0.07 5.97
CA VAL A 304 -2.83 0.91 7.03
C VAL A 304 -1.47 1.55 7.32
N ARG A 305 -1.31 2.80 6.90
CA ARG A 305 -0.09 3.60 7.08
C ARG A 305 0.17 4.01 8.53
N ASP A 306 1.45 4.22 8.83
CA ASP A 306 1.89 4.91 10.04
C ASP A 306 2.17 6.37 9.71
N GLY A 307 1.12 7.18 9.85
CA GLY A 307 1.11 8.55 9.35
C GLY A 307 0.23 8.68 8.11
N VAL A 308 0.28 9.86 7.50
CA VAL A 308 -0.66 10.25 6.44
C VAL A 308 0.01 10.99 5.31
N ASP A 309 1.30 11.27 5.40
CA ASP A 309 1.95 12.21 4.49
C ASP A 309 2.40 11.55 3.18
N GLN A 310 3.05 12.35 2.32
CA GLN A 310 3.47 11.92 0.99
C GLN A 310 4.56 10.83 0.98
N THR A 311 5.13 10.46 2.13
CA THR A 311 6.20 9.44 2.22
C THR A 311 5.67 8.01 2.23
N MET A 312 4.35 7.84 2.43
CA MET A 312 3.68 6.53 2.47
C MET A 312 4.32 5.57 3.48
N GLU A 313 4.68 6.07 4.66
CA GLU A 313 5.33 5.24 5.68
C GLU A 313 4.36 4.20 6.27
N ILE A 314 4.86 2.97 6.44
CA ILE A 314 4.18 1.88 7.15
C ILE A 314 5.06 1.40 8.30
N ASP A 315 4.43 1.02 9.41
CA ASP A 315 5.10 0.29 10.48
C ASP A 315 5.22 -1.19 10.05
N PRO A 316 6.44 -1.78 10.00
CA PRO A 316 6.62 -3.19 9.64
C PRO A 316 5.95 -4.17 10.61
N CYS A 317 5.57 -3.69 11.80
CA CYS A 317 4.97 -4.47 12.87
C CYS A 317 3.45 -4.57 12.73
N ARG A 318 2.93 -5.79 12.84
CA ARG A 318 1.49 -6.12 12.77
C ARG A 318 0.77 -5.44 11.61
N LEU A 319 1.29 -5.65 10.41
CA LEU A 319 0.74 -5.12 9.17
C LEU A 319 -0.77 -5.33 9.06
N ARG A 320 -1.47 -4.34 8.52
CA ARG A 320 -2.91 -4.40 8.20
C ARG A 320 -3.15 -3.90 6.78
N PHE A 321 -3.99 -4.59 6.03
CA PHE A 321 -4.25 -4.31 4.62
C PHE A 321 -5.76 -4.31 4.37
N LEU A 322 -6.32 -3.13 4.05
CA LEU A 322 -7.72 -2.99 3.65
C LEU A 322 -7.81 -3.37 2.18
N TYR A 323 -8.61 -4.36 1.84
CA TYR A 323 -8.60 -4.98 0.51
C TYR A 323 -10.01 -5.24 0.00
N GLN A 324 -10.16 -5.36 -1.31
CA GLN A 324 -11.42 -5.79 -1.91
C GLN A 324 -11.46 -7.31 -2.13
N GLY A 325 -12.61 -7.91 -1.85
CA GLY A 325 -12.91 -9.31 -2.14
C GLY A 325 -14.36 -9.45 -2.58
N LEU A 326 -14.72 -10.65 -3.04
CA LEU A 326 -16.08 -10.97 -3.48
C LEU A 326 -16.39 -12.45 -3.25
N ASP A 327 -17.67 -12.79 -3.30
CA ASP A 327 -18.10 -14.19 -3.27
C ASP A 327 -17.43 -14.98 -4.42
N PRO A 328 -16.73 -16.10 -4.14
CA PRO A 328 -16.02 -16.87 -5.16
C PRO A 328 -16.92 -17.45 -6.27
N SER A 329 -18.24 -17.52 -6.03
CA SER A 329 -19.27 -17.95 -6.98
C SER A 329 -19.84 -16.82 -7.84
N ALA A 330 -19.51 -15.56 -7.55
CA ALA A 330 -19.93 -14.43 -8.36
C ALA A 330 -19.39 -14.55 -9.80
N SER A 331 -20.21 -14.17 -10.76
CA SER A 331 -19.90 -14.24 -12.18
C SER A 331 -20.66 -13.13 -12.94
N GLY A 332 -20.33 -12.94 -14.22
CA GLY A 332 -20.89 -11.89 -15.06
C GLY A 332 -19.87 -10.81 -15.40
N ASP A 333 -20.36 -9.66 -15.87
CA ASP A 333 -19.52 -8.54 -16.29
C ASP A 333 -18.70 -8.00 -15.12
N TYR A 334 -17.43 -7.66 -15.36
CA TYR A 334 -16.50 -7.24 -14.31
C TYR A 334 -16.99 -6.03 -13.49
N SER A 335 -17.64 -5.07 -14.13
CA SER A 335 -18.22 -3.89 -13.45
C SER A 335 -19.41 -4.21 -12.56
N GLN A 336 -20.01 -5.40 -12.72
CA GLN A 336 -21.18 -5.84 -11.96
C GLN A 336 -20.83 -6.81 -10.81
N LEU A 337 -19.55 -7.16 -10.66
CA LEU A 337 -19.11 -8.05 -9.60
C LEU A 337 -19.30 -7.39 -8.22
N PRO A 338 -19.85 -8.12 -7.23
CA PRO A 338 -20.27 -7.54 -5.95
C PRO A 338 -19.10 -7.40 -4.97
N TYR A 339 -18.05 -6.67 -5.36
CA TYR A 339 -16.91 -6.41 -4.48
C TYR A 339 -17.31 -5.68 -3.19
N ARG A 340 -16.66 -6.08 -2.10
CA ARG A 340 -16.80 -5.56 -0.73
C ARG A 340 -15.40 -5.39 -0.15
N LEU A 341 -15.25 -4.53 0.86
CA LEU A 341 -13.96 -4.32 1.52
C LEU A 341 -13.84 -5.14 2.80
N GLY A 342 -12.71 -5.80 3.00
CA GLY A 342 -12.32 -6.48 4.23
C GLY A 342 -10.94 -6.05 4.70
N MET A 343 -10.52 -6.48 5.89
CA MET A 343 -9.22 -6.14 6.48
C MET A 343 -8.42 -7.40 6.76
N LEU A 344 -7.20 -7.47 6.23
CA LEU A 344 -6.19 -8.43 6.67
C LEU A 344 -5.44 -7.87 7.87
N THR A 345 -5.13 -8.74 8.84
CA THR A 345 -4.21 -8.47 9.94
C THR A 345 -3.13 -9.54 9.96
N GLN A 346 -1.86 -9.14 9.94
CA GLN A 346 -0.72 -10.06 9.92
C GLN A 346 -0.67 -10.88 11.21
N THR A 347 -0.43 -12.18 11.09
CA THR A 347 -0.42 -13.14 12.22
C THR A 347 0.95 -13.69 12.58
N ASN A 348 1.95 -13.51 11.72
CA ASN A 348 3.34 -13.91 11.96
C ASN A 348 4.29 -12.71 12.11
N SER A 349 3.77 -11.60 12.63
CA SER A 349 4.60 -10.43 12.90
C SER A 349 5.46 -10.67 14.14
N SER A 350 6.74 -10.30 14.09
CA SER A 350 7.70 -10.43 15.20
C SER A 350 7.69 -9.22 16.14
N CYS A 351 6.93 -8.19 15.78
CA CYS A 351 6.57 -7.00 16.51
C CYS A 351 5.13 -6.63 16.10
#